data_AF-A0A2S1JQH3-F1
#
_entry.id   AF-A0A2S1JQH3-F1
#
_cell.length_a   1.000
_cell.length_b   1.000
_cell.length_c   1.000
_cell.angle_alpha   90.00
_cell.angle_beta   90.00
_cell.angle_gamma   90.00
#
_symmetry.space_group_name_H-M   'P 1'
#
loop_
_entity.id
_entity.type
_entity.pdbx_description
1 polymer ?
#
loop_
_entity_poly.entity_id
_entity_poly.type
_entity_poly.pdbx_seq_one_letter_code
_entity_poly.pdbx_strand_id
1 'polypeptide(L)'
;MSDDATINKAGCHMNNAACYVYLDQTVDPDSCSSNSIRWSKDADNGQETLSLLTAAFFAGKKASFYVLDSCNEDGIYPTFGYFNVNNN
;
A
#
# COMPACT_ATOMS: atom_id res chain seq x y z
N MET A 1 -0.69 7.55 10.73
CA MET A 1 0.41 7.64 9.74
C MET A 1 1.43 6.61 10.15
N SER A 2 1.80 5.69 9.25
CA SER A 2 2.88 4.75 9.49
C SER A 2 4.22 5.46 9.46
N ASP A 3 5.23 4.86 10.08
CA ASP A 3 6.62 5.22 9.84
C ASP A 3 7.01 4.94 8.38
N ASP A 4 8.16 5.48 7.97
CA ASP A 4 8.73 5.25 6.65
C ASP A 4 9.14 3.79 6.48
N ALA A 5 8.48 3.12 5.55
CA ALA A 5 8.66 1.70 5.25
C ALA A 5 9.36 1.50 3.90
N THR A 6 10.17 0.45 3.82
CA THR A 6 10.74 -0.02 2.55
C THR A 6 9.71 -0.86 1.80
N ILE A 7 9.50 -0.60 0.51
CA ILE A 7 8.67 -1.45 -0.33
C ILE A 7 9.51 -2.66 -0.79
N ASN A 8 9.09 -3.86 -0.42
CA ASN A 8 9.76 -5.13 -0.79
C ASN A 8 9.16 -5.78 -2.03
N LYS A 9 7.88 -5.49 -2.31
CA LYS A 9 7.15 -6.00 -3.48
C LYS A 9 6.00 -5.05 -3.82
N ALA A 10 5.76 -4.81 -5.09
CA ALA A 10 4.61 -4.05 -5.58
C ALA A 10 3.96 -4.79 -6.76
N GLY A 11 2.64 -4.69 -6.91
CA GLY A 11 1.96 -5.26 -8.08
C GLY A 11 0.43 -5.25 -7.96
N CYS A 12 -0.23 -5.87 -8.92
CA CYS A 12 -1.67 -6.10 -8.89
C CYS A 12 -2.01 -7.53 -9.31
N HIS A 13 -3.16 -7.99 -8.85
CA HIS A 13 -3.74 -9.23 -9.32
C HIS A 13 -4.17 -9.11 -10.78
N MET A 14 -4.07 -10.19 -11.54
CA MET A 14 -4.50 -10.22 -12.94
C MET A 14 -6.00 -10.51 -13.09
N ASN A 15 -6.61 -11.12 -12.08
CA ASN A 15 -7.98 -11.65 -12.12
C ASN A 15 -8.97 -10.84 -11.28
N ASN A 16 -8.51 -9.82 -10.56
CA ASN A 16 -9.37 -8.87 -9.87
C ASN A 16 -8.72 -7.48 -9.83
N ALA A 17 -9.41 -6.50 -9.25
CA ALA A 17 -8.93 -5.13 -9.21
C ALA A 17 -7.90 -4.85 -8.11
N ALA A 18 -7.54 -5.84 -7.28
CA ALA A 18 -6.68 -5.62 -6.13
C ALA A 18 -5.22 -5.38 -6.53
N CYS A 19 -4.69 -4.24 -6.10
CA CYS A 19 -3.27 -3.93 -6.08
C CYS A 19 -2.73 -4.02 -4.66
N TYR A 20 -1.42 -4.18 -4.55
CA TYR A 20 -0.74 -4.36 -3.29
C TYR A 20 0.68 -3.81 -3.31
N VAL A 21 1.12 -3.43 -2.11
CA VAL A 21 2.55 -3.35 -1.76
C VAL A 21 2.80 -4.21 -0.53
N TYR A 22 4.00 -4.79 -0.45
CA TYR A 22 4.53 -5.40 0.77
C TYR A 22 5.61 -4.49 1.34
N LEU A 23 5.50 -4.25 2.63
CA LEU A 23 6.40 -3.41 3.41
C LEU A 23 7.37 -4.29 4.23
N ASP A 24 8.46 -3.70 4.70
CA ASP A 24 9.40 -4.31 5.66
C ASP A 24 8.88 -4.33 7.10
N GLN A 25 7.76 -3.64 7.36
CA GLN A 25 7.11 -3.58 8.65
C GLN A 25 5.60 -3.83 8.53
N THR A 26 4.99 -4.27 9.63
CA THR A 26 3.54 -4.38 9.77
C THR A 26 2.94 -2.99 9.94
N VAL A 27 1.80 -2.75 9.31
CA VAL A 27 0.98 -1.55 9.52
C VAL A 27 -0.38 -1.95 10.05
N ASP A 28 -0.88 -1.19 11.03
CA ASP A 28 -2.11 -1.50 11.76
C ASP A 28 -3.27 -0.62 11.29
N PRO A 29 -4.45 -1.23 11.17
CA PRO A 29 -5.37 -1.27 12.31
C PRO A 29 -5.60 -2.68 12.85
N ASP A 30 -5.83 -2.79 14.17
CA ASP A 30 -5.87 -4.06 14.95
C ASP A 30 -6.71 -5.18 14.31
N SER A 31 -7.72 -4.85 13.49
CA SER A 31 -8.61 -5.81 12.84
C SER A 31 -8.07 -6.45 11.56
N CYS A 32 -7.07 -5.86 10.90
CA CYS A 32 -6.44 -6.39 9.69
C CYS A 32 -4.95 -6.05 9.60
N SER A 33 -4.25 -6.04 10.75
CA SER A 33 -2.81 -5.84 10.84
C SER A 33 -2.05 -6.68 9.81
N SER A 34 -1.26 -6.03 8.95
CA SER A 34 -0.52 -6.71 7.89
C SER A 34 0.69 -5.93 7.44
N ASN A 35 1.69 -6.62 6.90
CA ASN A 35 2.77 -5.98 6.14
C ASN A 35 2.40 -5.75 4.66
N SER A 36 1.16 -6.05 4.26
CA SER A 36 0.68 -5.80 2.90
C SER A 36 -0.48 -4.82 2.92
N ILE A 37 -0.29 -3.65 2.31
CA ILE A 37 -1.37 -2.69 2.09
C ILE A 37 -2.01 -2.97 0.73
N ARG A 38 -3.34 -2.92 0.67
CA ARG A 38 -4.09 -3.18 -0.57
C ARG A 38 -5.07 -2.07 -0.92
N TRP A 39 -5.29 -1.90 -2.22
CA TRP A 39 -6.27 -0.97 -2.77
C TRP A 39 -6.83 -1.53 -4.08
N SER A 40 -7.94 -0.96 -4.56
CA SER A 40 -8.47 -1.27 -5.89
C SER A 40 -7.83 -0.37 -6.95
N LYS A 41 -7.36 -0.95 -8.06
CA LYS A 41 -6.86 -0.22 -9.22
C LYS A 41 -7.93 0.60 -9.93
N ASP A 42 -9.20 0.26 -9.69
CA ASP A 42 -10.36 0.93 -10.29
C ASP A 42 -10.94 2.01 -9.37
N ALA A 43 -10.37 2.22 -8.18
CA ALA A 43 -10.69 3.35 -7.32
C ALA A 43 -10.10 4.66 -7.87
N ASP A 44 -10.57 5.80 -7.35
CA ASP A 44 -10.02 7.11 -7.69
C ASP A 44 -8.50 7.13 -7.50
N ASN A 45 -7.78 7.47 -8.57
CA ASN A 45 -6.32 7.48 -8.63
C ASN A 45 -5.63 6.11 -8.37
N GLY A 46 -6.35 5.00 -8.53
CA GLY A 46 -5.84 3.66 -8.20
C GLY A 46 -4.67 3.21 -9.10
N GLN A 47 -4.69 3.58 -10.38
CA GLN A 47 -3.62 3.27 -11.34
C GLN A 47 -2.41 4.19 -11.19
N GLU A 48 -2.64 5.46 -10.86
CA GLU A 48 -1.62 6.45 -10.54
C GLU A 48 -0.88 6.04 -9.26
N THR A 49 -1.63 5.60 -8.25
CA THR A 49 -1.09 5.05 -7.01
C THR A 49 -0.18 3.85 -7.28
N LEU A 50 -0.62 2.90 -8.13
CA LEU A 50 0.23 1.79 -8.56
C LEU A 50 1.50 2.27 -9.25
N SER A 51 1.38 3.21 -10.17
CA SER A 51 2.50 3.72 -10.94
C SER A 51 3.55 4.38 -10.05
N LEU A 52 3.11 5.22 -9.10
CA LEU A 52 3.98 5.93 -8.15
C LEU A 52 4.66 4.97 -7.18
N LEU A 53 3.93 4.01 -6.60
CA LEU A 53 4.51 3.03 -5.67
C LEU A 53 5.46 2.05 -6.37
N THR A 54 5.16 1.69 -7.62
CA THR A 54 6.05 0.86 -8.45
C THR A 54 7.34 1.62 -8.80
N ALA A 55 7.23 2.91 -9.14
CA ALA A 55 8.40 3.76 -9.36
C ALA A 55 9.26 3.90 -8.09
N ALA A 56 8.63 4.11 -6.92
CA ALA A 56 9.30 4.17 -5.64
C ALA A 56 10.03 2.86 -5.31
N PHE A 57 9.39 1.71 -5.57
CA PHE A 57 9.98 0.38 -5.42
C PHE A 57 11.25 0.23 -6.26
N PHE A 58 11.18 0.49 -7.57
CA PHE A 58 12.35 0.39 -8.44
C PHE A 58 13.45 1.40 -8.12
N ALA A 59 13.08 2.57 -7.58
CA ALA A 59 14.02 3.59 -7.14
C ALA A 59 14.64 3.33 -5.76
N GLY A 60 14.24 2.26 -5.05
CA GLY A 60 14.71 1.94 -3.70
C GLY A 60 14.38 3.02 -2.67
N LYS A 61 13.23 3.69 -2.84
CA LYS A 61 12.75 4.75 -1.93
C LYS A 61 11.89 4.14 -0.82
N LYS A 62 11.75 4.90 0.27
CA LYS A 62 10.81 4.59 1.35
C LYS A 62 9.47 5.26 1.11
N ALA A 63 8.42 4.68 1.66
CA ALA A 63 7.08 5.26 1.64
C ALA A 63 6.44 5.20 3.02
N SER A 64 5.69 6.25 3.38
CA SER A 64 4.82 6.25 4.55
C SER A 64 3.36 6.33 4.11
N PHE A 65 2.48 5.70 4.89
CA PHE A 65 1.08 5.55 4.56
C PHE A 65 0.22 6.09 5.70
N TYR A 66 -0.79 6.88 5.37
CA TYR A 66 -1.87 7.16 6.30
C TYR A 66 -2.89 6.03 6.23
N VAL A 67 -2.63 4.99 7.01
CA VAL A 67 -3.51 3.82 7.12
C VAL A 67 -4.82 4.22 7.77
N LEU A 68 -5.93 3.82 7.13
CA LEU A 68 -7.29 4.05 7.63
C LEU A 68 -7.67 2.97 8.62
N ASP A 69 -8.52 3.28 9.59
CA ASP A 69 -9.16 2.31 10.49
C ASP A 69 -10.24 1.49 9.76
N SER A 70 -9.88 0.93 8.61
CA SER A 70 -10.72 0.10 7.76
C SER A 70 -9.89 -0.85 6.91
N CYS A 71 -10.46 -2.03 6.68
CA CYS A 71 -9.84 -3.08 5.88
C CYS A 71 -10.35 -3.04 4.43
N ASN A 72 -9.64 -3.73 3.55
CA ASN A 72 -10.06 -3.92 2.17
C ASN A 72 -11.38 -4.72 2.09
N GLU A 73 -11.95 -4.87 0.90
CA GLU A 73 -13.24 -5.57 0.69
C GLU A 73 -13.28 -7.00 1.28
N ASP A 74 -12.13 -7.69 1.32
CA ASP A 74 -12.02 -9.04 1.91
C ASP A 74 -11.93 -9.02 3.45
N GLY A 75 -11.73 -7.86 4.07
CA GLY A 75 -11.55 -7.70 5.52
C GLY A 75 -10.18 -8.16 6.04
N ILE A 76 -9.19 -8.39 5.17
CA ILE A 76 -7.93 -9.07 5.53
C ILE A 76 -6.75 -8.08 5.58
N TYR A 77 -6.79 -7.03 4.77
CA TYR A 77 -5.65 -6.14 4.57
C TYR A 77 -6.00 -4.69 4.88
N PRO A 78 -5.05 -3.92 5.43
CA PRO A 78 -5.22 -2.50 5.70
C PRO A 78 -5.32 -1.70 4.41
N THR A 79 -6.07 -0.60 4.48
CA THR A 79 -6.23 0.41 3.42
C THR A 79 -5.66 1.74 3.88
N PHE A 80 -5.53 2.72 2.98
CA PHE A 80 -4.91 4.01 3.29
C PHE A 80 -5.65 5.15 2.59
N GLY A 81 -5.64 6.34 3.21
CA GLY A 81 -6.22 7.55 2.64
C GLY A 81 -5.24 8.32 1.77
N TYR A 82 -3.95 8.27 2.09
CA TYR A 82 -2.88 8.85 1.29
C TYR A 82 -1.53 8.19 1.62
N PHE A 83 -0.54 8.44 0.78
CA PHE A 83 0.84 8.01 0.98
C PHE A 83 1.82 9.10 0.56
N ASN A 84 3.05 9.03 1.07
CA ASN A 84 4.17 9.86 0.64
C ASN A 84 5.33 8.96 0.23
N VAL A 85 6.05 9.34 -0.81
CA VAL A 85 7.35 8.74 -1.17
C VAL A 85 8.43 9.67 -0.64
N ASN A 86 9.24 9.16 0.28
CA ASN A 86 10.25 9.95 0.96
C ASN A 86 11.64 9.65 0.39
N ASN A 87 12.48 10.69 0.40
CA ASN A 87 13.91 10.49 0.21
C ASN A 87 14.50 9.88 1.49
N ASN A 88 15.53 9.05 1.31
CA ASN A 88 16.36 8.58 2.43
C ASN A 88 17.07 9.74 3.13
#